data_AF-A0A7J7P5E4-F1
#
_entry.id   AF-A0A7J7P5E4-F1
#
_cell.length_a   1.000
_cell.length_b   1.000
_cell.length_c   1.000
_cell.angle_alpha   90.00
_cell.angle_beta   90.00
_cell.angle_gamma   90.00
#
_symmetry.space_group_name_H-M   'P 1'
#
loop_
_entity.id
_entity.type
_entity.pdbx_description
1 polymer ?
#
loop_
_entity_poly.entity_id
_entity_poly.type
_entity_poly.pdbx_seq_one_letter_code
_entity_poly.pdbx_strand_id
1 'polypeptide(L)'
;MIFQGLSVLHEVSGIIKPSKMTLLLGPPSSGKTTLLLALAGKVDSSLKVSGKVTYNGHGMDEFVPQRSSTYITQYDLHIGEMTVRETLAFAARCKGAGTGYEMLAKLSRREKAANIKPGPDIDVYMKTTALEGQEASAVTDYILKGAYLDGM
;
A
#
# COMPACT_ATOMS: atom_id res chain seq x y z
N MET A 1 -27.27 -26.92 21.25
CA MET A 1 -27.07 -25.51 20.82
C MET A 1 -26.39 -25.54 19.47
N ILE A 2 -27.11 -25.21 18.40
CA ILE A 2 -26.54 -25.09 17.06
C ILE A 2 -25.98 -23.68 16.98
N PHE A 3 -24.66 -23.52 16.91
CA PHE A 3 -24.05 -22.23 16.60
C PHE A 3 -24.46 -21.86 15.17
N GLN A 4 -25.51 -21.06 15.02
CA GLN A 4 -25.71 -20.29 13.80
C GLN A 4 -24.45 -19.42 13.63
N GLY A 5 -23.82 -19.48 12.45
CA GLY A 5 -22.56 -18.80 12.19
C GLY A 5 -22.67 -17.32 12.52
N LEU A 6 -21.84 -16.84 13.45
CA LEU A 6 -21.79 -15.44 13.82
C LEU A 6 -21.28 -14.65 12.62
N SER A 7 -22.13 -13.80 12.04
CA SER A 7 -21.71 -12.89 10.99
C SER A 7 -21.09 -11.64 11.61
N VAL A 8 -19.93 -11.24 11.10
CA VAL A 8 -19.18 -10.08 11.60
C VAL A 8 -19.56 -8.80 10.84
N LEU A 9 -19.92 -8.93 9.56
CA LEU A 9 -20.36 -7.84 8.69
C LEU A 9 -21.71 -8.20 8.08
N HIS A 10 -22.66 -7.28 8.12
CA HIS A 10 -24.01 -7.49 7.62
C HIS A 10 -24.31 -6.49 6.50
N GLU A 11 -24.43 -6.97 5.26
CA GLU A 11 -24.88 -6.22 4.08
C GLU A 11 -24.24 -4.81 3.94
N VAL A 12 -22.92 -4.73 4.14
CA VAL A 12 -22.19 -3.48 4.05
C VAL A 12 -22.01 -3.08 2.57
N SER A 13 -22.32 -1.84 2.25
CA SER A 13 -22.10 -1.25 0.92
C SER A 13 -21.51 0.16 1.04
N GLY A 14 -20.73 0.58 0.05
CA GLY A 14 -20.11 1.90 0.04
C GLY A 14 -19.05 2.08 -1.04
N ILE A 15 -18.58 3.31 -1.20
CA ILE A 15 -17.52 3.69 -2.15
C ILE A 15 -16.51 4.58 -1.43
N ILE A 16 -15.24 4.21 -1.51
CA ILE A 16 -14.11 5.04 -1.06
C ILE A 16 -13.58 5.78 -2.28
N LYS A 17 -13.60 7.11 -2.24
CA LYS A 17 -13.15 7.94 -3.36
C LYS A 17 -11.61 8.08 -3.35
N PRO A 18 -10.94 7.97 -4.51
CA PRO A 18 -9.53 8.31 -4.63
C PRO A 18 -9.25 9.73 -4.12
N SER A 19 -8.04 9.94 -3.60
CA SER A 19 -7.57 11.24 -3.09
C SER A 19 -8.42 11.85 -1.98
N LYS A 20 -9.17 11.02 -1.24
CA LYS A 20 -9.90 11.44 -0.03
C LYS A 20 -9.58 10.54 1.15
N MET A 21 -9.43 11.15 2.32
CA MET A 21 -9.43 10.43 3.58
C MET A 21 -10.87 10.02 3.93
N THR A 22 -11.09 8.75 4.23
CA THR A 22 -12.38 8.22 4.67
C THR A 22 -12.25 7.72 6.10
N LEU A 23 -13.09 8.22 7.00
CA LEU A 23 -13.09 7.87 8.42
C LEU A 23 -14.13 6.78 8.70
N LEU A 24 -13.71 5.66 9.28
CA LEU A 24 -14.58 4.56 9.70
C LEU A 24 -14.76 4.58 11.23
N LEU A 25 -15.96 4.92 11.70
CA LEU A 25 -16.31 4.99 13.13
C LEU A 25 -17.29 3.87 13.51
N GLY A 26 -17.20 3.43 14.76
CA GLY A 26 -18.09 2.41 15.31
C GLY A 26 -17.62 1.92 16.68
N PRO A 27 -18.51 1.40 17.53
CA PRO A 27 -18.15 0.89 18.86
C PRO A 27 -17.19 -0.31 18.79
N PRO A 28 -16.55 -0.72 19.89
CA PRO A 28 -15.82 -1.99 19.94
C PRO A 28 -16.66 -3.16 19.37
N SER A 29 -16.02 -4.12 18.70
CA SER A 29 -16.67 -5.29 18.09
C SER A 29 -17.68 -5.03 16.95
N SER A 30 -17.77 -3.80 16.43
CA SER A 30 -18.61 -3.47 15.26
C SER A 30 -18.08 -3.97 13.89
N GLY A 31 -17.01 -4.76 13.88
CA GLY A 31 -16.46 -5.30 12.63
C GLY A 31 -15.53 -4.36 11.83
N LYS A 32 -15.15 -3.18 12.37
CA LYS A 32 -14.27 -2.22 11.68
C LYS A 32 -12.97 -2.86 11.15
N THR A 33 -12.26 -3.57 12.02
CA THR A 33 -11.01 -4.25 11.67
C THR A 33 -11.25 -5.30 10.58
N THR A 34 -12.33 -6.06 10.68
CA THR A 34 -12.73 -7.05 9.67
C THR A 34 -13.02 -6.40 8.33
N LEU A 35 -13.70 -5.25 8.30
CA LEU A 35 -13.95 -4.49 7.08
C LEU A 35 -12.64 -4.00 6.45
N LEU A 36 -11.74 -3.42 7.24
CA LEU A 36 -10.44 -2.95 6.74
C LEU A 36 -9.57 -4.10 6.19
N LEU A 37 -9.57 -5.26 6.85
CA LEU A 37 -8.87 -6.46 6.37
C LEU A 37 -9.51 -7.01 5.09
N ALA A 38 -10.84 -6.96 4.96
CA ALA A 38 -11.54 -7.34 3.74
C ALA A 38 -11.17 -6.45 2.56
N LEU A 39 -11.14 -5.14 2.77
CA LEU A 39 -10.66 -4.20 1.77
C LEU A 39 -9.17 -4.44 1.43
N ALA A 40 -8.32 -4.76 2.41
CA ALA A 40 -6.91 -5.05 2.14
C ALA A 40 -6.65 -6.43 1.49
N GLY A 41 -7.68 -7.26 1.28
CA GLY A 41 -7.53 -8.65 0.84
C GLY A 41 -6.81 -9.54 1.86
N LYS A 42 -6.85 -9.19 3.15
CA LYS A 42 -6.17 -9.90 4.25
C LYS A 42 -7.16 -10.55 5.22
N VAL A 43 -8.32 -10.98 4.73
CA VAL A 43 -9.30 -11.71 5.55
C VAL A 43 -8.73 -13.07 5.94
N ASP A 44 -8.97 -13.47 7.19
CA ASP A 44 -8.61 -14.80 7.66
C ASP A 44 -9.32 -15.89 6.84
N SER A 45 -8.56 -16.91 6.42
CA SER A 45 -9.06 -18.00 5.57
C SER A 45 -10.19 -18.84 6.19
N SER A 46 -10.37 -18.80 7.51
CA SER A 46 -11.46 -19.48 8.21
C SER A 46 -12.81 -18.75 8.07
N LEU A 47 -12.81 -17.48 7.65
CA LEU A 47 -14.02 -16.69 7.47
C LEU A 47 -14.64 -16.92 6.10
N LYS A 48 -15.96 -17.08 6.07
CA LYS A 48 -16.72 -17.08 4.82
C LYS A 48 -16.96 -15.64 4.38
N VAL A 49 -16.51 -15.31 3.17
CA VAL A 49 -16.72 -14.00 2.55
C VAL A 49 -17.77 -14.14 1.45
N SER A 50 -18.71 -13.20 1.41
CA SER A 50 -19.71 -13.07 0.34
C SER A 50 -19.84 -11.61 -0.07
N GLY A 51 -20.35 -11.36 -1.28
CA GLY A 51 -20.39 -10.03 -1.88
C GLY A 51 -19.20 -9.76 -2.81
N LYS A 52 -19.05 -8.51 -3.24
CA LYS A 52 -18.02 -8.09 -4.21
C LYS A 52 -17.34 -6.81 -3.75
N VAL A 53 -16.01 -6.78 -3.85
CA VAL A 53 -15.19 -5.58 -3.69
C VAL A 53 -14.45 -5.33 -5.00
N THR A 54 -14.40 -4.07 -5.42
CA THR A 54 -13.68 -3.66 -6.64
C THR A 54 -12.77 -2.48 -6.37
N TYR A 55 -11.59 -2.50 -6.98
CA TYR A 55 -10.61 -1.41 -6.96
C TYR A 55 -10.53 -0.82 -8.36
N ASN A 56 -10.95 0.44 -8.52
CA ASN A 56 -10.99 1.13 -9.80
C ASN A 56 -11.70 0.32 -10.91
N GLY A 57 -12.76 -0.40 -10.56
CA GLY A 57 -13.54 -1.25 -11.49
C GLY A 57 -13.05 -2.70 -11.59
N HIS A 58 -11.87 -3.03 -11.08
CA HIS A 58 -11.30 -4.39 -11.12
C HIS A 58 -11.68 -5.19 -9.87
N GLY A 59 -12.12 -6.43 -10.06
CA GLY A 59 -12.34 -7.41 -8.99
C GLY A 59 -11.04 -7.78 -8.27
N MET A 60 -11.17 -8.21 -7.01
CA MET A 60 -10.02 -8.61 -6.18
C MET A 60 -9.24 -9.83 -6.70
N ASP A 61 -9.83 -10.57 -7.63
CA ASP A 61 -9.26 -11.72 -8.33
C ASP A 61 -8.47 -11.33 -9.60
N GLU A 62 -8.62 -10.10 -10.09
CA GLU A 62 -7.91 -9.60 -11.29
C GLU A 62 -6.49 -9.09 -11.00
N PHE A 63 -6.13 -8.92 -9.73
CA PHE A 63 -4.82 -8.43 -9.29
C PHE A 63 -4.44 -9.04 -7.94
N VAL A 64 -3.33 -8.58 -7.35
CA VAL A 64 -2.91 -9.00 -6.00
C VAL A 64 -3.23 -7.85 -5.01
N PRO A 65 -4.35 -7.90 -4.26
CA PRO A 65 -4.78 -6.80 -3.41
C PRO A 65 -3.73 -6.35 -2.39
N GLN A 66 -2.95 -7.30 -1.87
CA GLN A 66 -1.91 -7.05 -0.87
C GLN A 66 -0.69 -6.32 -1.45
N ARG A 67 -0.58 -6.20 -2.78
CA ARG A 67 0.43 -5.37 -3.47
C ARG A 67 -0.07 -3.95 -3.78
N SER A 68 -1.39 -3.75 -3.81
CA SER A 68 -2.01 -2.46 -4.15
C SER A 68 -2.65 -1.76 -2.96
N SER A 69 -2.87 -2.48 -1.86
CA SER A 69 -3.48 -1.99 -0.64
C SER A 69 -2.75 -2.55 0.58
N THR A 70 -2.57 -1.71 1.59
CA THR A 70 -1.85 -2.06 2.82
C THR A 70 -2.73 -1.77 4.02
N TYR A 71 -2.93 -2.78 4.87
CA TYR A 71 -3.48 -2.62 6.20
C TYR A 71 -2.34 -2.34 7.19
N ILE A 72 -2.45 -1.24 7.94
CA ILE A 72 -1.54 -0.88 9.03
C ILE A 72 -2.20 -1.31 10.35
N THR A 73 -1.47 -2.07 11.15
CA THR A 73 -1.96 -2.63 12.41
C THR A 73 -2.04 -1.57 13.50
N GLN A 74 -2.79 -1.88 14.58
CA GLN A 74 -2.86 -1.01 15.75
C GLN A 74 -1.53 -0.92 16.50
N TYR A 75 -0.72 -1.98 16.42
CA TYR A 75 0.59 -2.05 17.03
C TYR A 75 1.66 -1.86 15.97
N ASP A 76 2.65 -1.03 16.29
CA ASP A 76 3.86 -0.88 15.52
C ASP A 76 4.88 -1.94 15.96
N LEU A 77 5.44 -2.64 14.98
CA LEU A 77 6.47 -3.66 15.20
C LEU A 77 7.78 -3.15 14.61
N HIS A 78 8.64 -2.60 15.47
CA HIS A 78 9.95 -2.06 15.11
C HIS A 78 11.06 -2.74 15.89
N ILE A 79 12.25 -2.80 15.28
CA ILE A 79 13.49 -3.24 15.94
C ILE A 79 14.05 -2.00 16.65
N GLY A 80 14.07 -2.01 17.98
CA GLY A 80 14.40 -0.84 18.80
C GLY A 80 15.85 -0.36 18.66
N GLU A 81 16.73 -1.23 18.19
CA GLU A 81 18.15 -0.96 17.95
C GLU A 81 18.42 -0.25 16.62
N MET A 82 17.43 -0.16 15.73
CA MET A 82 17.57 0.47 14.42
C MET A 82 17.12 1.94 14.45
N THR A 83 17.89 2.81 13.81
CA THR A 83 17.45 4.18 13.52
C THR A 83 16.30 4.17 12.49
N VAL A 84 15.59 5.30 12.38
CA VAL A 84 14.53 5.49 11.38
C VAL A 84 15.06 5.24 9.96
N ARG A 85 16.24 5.78 9.64
CA ARG A 85 16.91 5.61 8.34
C ARG A 85 17.20 4.14 8.07
N GLU A 86 17.77 3.43 9.04
CA GLU A 86 18.08 2.00 8.89
C GLU A 86 16.80 1.17 8.72
N THR A 87 15.75 1.48 9.47
CA THR A 87 14.45 0.80 9.38
C THR A 87 13.83 0.96 7.99
N LEU A 88 13.85 2.18 7.45
CA LEU A 88 13.35 2.46 6.10
C LEU A 88 14.22 1.80 5.03
N ALA A 89 15.55 1.83 5.17
CA ALA A 89 16.48 1.18 4.24
C ALA A 89 16.28 -0.34 4.22
N PHE A 90 16.09 -0.95 5.39
CA PHE A 90 15.76 -2.37 5.52
C PHE A 90 14.41 -2.69 4.86
N ALA A 91 13.37 -1.92 5.17
CA ALA A 91 12.06 -2.09 4.55
C ALA A 91 12.10 -1.92 3.02
N ALA A 92 12.90 -0.97 2.50
CA ALA A 92 13.09 -0.78 1.07
C ALA A 92 13.73 -1.99 0.40
N ARG A 93 14.74 -2.61 1.02
CA ARG A 93 15.39 -3.84 0.54
C ARG A 93 14.43 -5.05 0.58
N CYS A 94 13.62 -5.17 1.64
CA CYS A 94 12.70 -6.29 1.82
C CYS A 94 11.44 -6.21 0.95
N LYS A 95 10.97 -5.02 0.58
CA LYS A 95 9.83 -4.84 -0.34
C LYS A 95 10.11 -5.35 -1.77
N GLY A 96 11.35 -5.78 -2.03
CA GLY A 96 11.75 -6.45 -3.24
C GLY A 96 12.08 -5.47 -4.35
N ALA A 97 13.28 -5.63 -4.90
CA ALA A 97 13.79 -5.03 -6.13
C ALA A 97 13.09 -5.54 -7.42
N GLY A 98 11.95 -6.22 -7.30
CA GLY A 98 11.37 -7.03 -8.38
C GLY A 98 10.26 -6.31 -9.14
N THR A 99 10.38 -6.24 -10.47
CA THR A 99 9.45 -5.64 -11.45
C THR A 99 9.26 -4.12 -11.41
N GLY A 100 9.43 -3.47 -10.25
CA GLY A 100 9.33 -2.01 -10.12
C GLY A 100 10.35 -1.26 -10.97
N TYR A 101 11.62 -1.68 -10.97
CA TYR A 101 12.67 -1.01 -11.75
C TYR A 101 12.52 -1.19 -13.25
N GLU A 102 12.18 -2.41 -13.68
CA GLU A 102 11.91 -2.67 -15.10
C GLU A 102 10.69 -1.87 -15.56
N MET A 103 9.67 -1.74 -14.71
CA MET A 103 8.51 -0.89 -14.97
C MET A 103 8.89 0.59 -15.04
N LEU A 104 9.67 1.12 -14.09
CA LEU A 104 10.11 2.51 -14.08
C LEU A 104 11.01 2.82 -15.29
N ALA A 105 11.90 1.90 -15.67
CA ALA A 105 12.71 2.01 -16.88
C ALA A 105 11.83 2.02 -18.15
N LYS A 106 10.81 1.15 -18.22
CA LYS A 106 9.83 1.14 -19.31
C LYS A 106 9.00 2.43 -19.35
N LEU A 107 8.57 2.93 -18.19
CA LEU A 107 7.81 4.17 -18.05
C LEU A 107 8.63 5.37 -18.55
N SER A 108 9.86 5.53 -18.06
CA SER A 108 10.76 6.61 -18.47
C SER A 108 11.01 6.60 -19.99
N ARG A 109 11.13 5.42 -20.61
CA ARG A 109 11.22 5.28 -22.07
C ARG A 109 9.96 5.75 -22.79
N ARG A 110 8.77 5.39 -22.28
CA ARG A 110 7.48 5.77 -22.86
C ARG A 110 7.19 7.26 -22.72
N GLU A 111 7.47 7.84 -21.57
CA GLU A 111 7.32 9.27 -21.32
C GLU A 111 8.18 10.10 -22.29
N LYS A 112 9.44 9.69 -22.49
CA LYS A 112 10.32 10.31 -23.50
C LYS A 112 9.73 10.22 -24.91
N ALA A 113 9.23 9.05 -25.30
CA ALA A 113 8.61 8.86 -26.63
C ALA A 113 7.34 9.70 -26.81
N ALA A 114 6.58 9.91 -25.73
CA ALA A 114 5.38 10.75 -25.72
C ALA A 114 5.64 12.24 -25.47
N ASN A 115 6.91 12.65 -25.34
CA ASN A 115 7.33 14.01 -24.97
C ASN A 115 6.71 14.52 -23.66
N ILE A 116 6.45 13.60 -22.72
CA ILE A 116 5.97 13.89 -21.37
C ILE A 116 7.18 14.16 -20.48
N LYS A 117 7.16 15.27 -19.73
CA LYS A 117 8.21 15.62 -18.78
C LYS A 117 7.68 15.48 -17.35
N PRO A 118 8.21 14.54 -16.55
CA PRO A 118 7.90 14.46 -15.13
C PRO A 118 8.37 15.72 -14.39
N GLY A 119 7.85 15.92 -13.18
CA GLY A 119 8.41 16.90 -12.25
C GLY A 119 9.90 16.62 -11.98
N PRO A 120 10.73 17.65 -11.72
CA PRO A 120 12.18 17.47 -11.54
C PRO A 120 12.55 16.48 -10.43
N ASP A 121 11.78 16.45 -9.35
CA ASP A 121 11.94 15.54 -8.22
C ASP A 121 11.62 14.09 -8.57
N ILE A 122 10.52 13.88 -9.32
CA ILE A 122 10.10 12.55 -9.81
C ILE A 122 11.09 12.03 -10.85
N ASP A 123 11.58 12.88 -11.76
CA ASP A 123 12.56 12.52 -12.78
C ASP A 123 13.90 12.09 -12.14
N VAL A 124 14.37 12.82 -11.13
CA VAL A 124 15.56 12.45 -10.36
C VAL A 124 15.35 11.11 -9.66
N TYR A 125 14.22 10.93 -8.96
CA TYR A 125 13.89 9.68 -8.28
C TYR A 125 13.82 8.48 -9.24
N MET A 126 13.12 8.61 -10.38
CA MET A 126 13.00 7.53 -11.37
C MET A 126 14.35 7.15 -11.96
N LYS A 127 15.24 8.12 -12.20
CA LYS A 127 16.57 7.85 -12.74
C LYS A 127 17.50 7.22 -11.72
N THR A 128 17.52 7.72 -10.48
CA THR A 128 18.39 7.17 -9.42
C THR A 128 17.97 5.76 -9.00
N THR A 129 16.67 5.49 -8.95
CA THR A 129 16.14 4.14 -8.68
C THR A 129 16.32 3.16 -9.83
N ALA A 130 16.57 3.63 -11.05
CA ALA A 130 16.89 2.77 -12.20
C ALA A 130 18.39 2.41 -12.31
N LEU A 131 19.26 3.01 -11.49
CA LEU A 131 20.69 2.68 -11.44
C LEU A 131 20.92 1.50 -10.48
N GLU A 132 21.60 0.46 -10.96
CA GLU A 132 21.94 -0.72 -10.14
C GLU A 132 22.70 -0.32 -8.87
N GLY A 133 22.25 -0.82 -7.72
CA GLY A 133 22.95 -0.70 -6.44
C GLY A 133 22.63 0.54 -5.58
N GLN A 134 21.92 1.55 -6.09
CA GLN A 134 21.50 2.73 -5.31
C GLN A 134 20.01 2.75 -4.93
N GLU A 135 19.28 1.71 -5.30
CA GLU A 135 17.82 1.66 -5.29
C GLU A 135 17.21 1.86 -3.90
N ALA A 136 17.66 1.08 -2.91
CA ALA A 136 17.14 1.17 -1.55
C ALA A 136 17.51 2.49 -0.87
N SER A 137 18.66 3.10 -1.23
CA SER A 137 19.08 4.39 -0.69
C SER A 137 18.19 5.51 -1.22
N ALA A 138 17.95 5.54 -2.54
CA ALA A 138 17.11 6.56 -3.17
C ALA A 138 15.66 6.56 -2.65
N VAL A 139 15.07 5.37 -2.46
CA VAL A 139 13.74 5.21 -1.83
C VAL A 139 13.73 5.75 -0.40
N THR A 140 14.76 5.41 0.37
CA THR A 140 14.87 5.85 1.78
C THR A 140 15.00 7.37 1.88
N ASP A 141 15.87 7.96 1.07
CA ASP A 141 16.11 9.40 1.07
C ASP A 141 14.87 10.19 0.61
N TYR A 142 14.15 9.68 -0.39
CA TYR A 142 12.90 10.28 -0.86
C TYR A 142 11.82 10.27 0.23
N ILE A 143 11.61 9.13 0.89
CA ILE A 143 10.62 9.01 1.98
C ILE A 143 10.98 9.92 3.15
N LEU A 144 12.26 9.93 3.57
CA LEU A 144 12.70 10.81 4.64
C LEU A 144 12.45 12.28 4.28
N LYS A 145 12.84 12.70 3.06
CA LYS A 145 12.61 14.07 2.61
C LYS A 145 11.13 14.46 2.66
N GLY A 146 10.22 13.59 2.19
CA GLY A 146 8.78 13.84 2.29
C GLY A 146 8.31 14.00 3.74
N ALA A 147 8.69 13.07 4.62
CA ALA A 147 8.31 13.09 6.03
C ALA A 147 8.84 14.33 6.78
N TYR A 148 10.03 14.84 6.42
CA TYR A 148 10.60 16.04 7.00
C TYR A 148 10.00 17.34 6.44
N LEU A 149 9.42 17.33 5.23
CA LEU A 149 8.78 18.51 4.64
C LEU A 149 7.34 18.73 5.14
N ASP A 150 6.64 17.66 5.53
CA ASP A 150 5.31 17.75 6.16
C ASP A 150 5.37 18.22 7.64
N GLY A 151 6.57 18.44 8.17
CA GLY A 151 6.83 18.94 9.53
C GLY A 151 7.23 20.42 9.63
N MET A 152 7.17 21.18 8.54
CA MET A 152 7.44 22.64 8.49
C MET A 152 6.22 23.45 8.06
#